data_AF-A0A662Q0U7-F1
#
_entry.id   AF-A0A662Q0U7-F1
#
_cell.length_a   1.000
_cell.length_b   1.000
_cell.length_c   1.000
_cell.angle_alpha   90.00
_cell.angle_beta   90.00
_cell.angle_gamma   90.00
#
_symmetry.space_group_name_H-M   'P 1'
#
loop_
_entity.id
_entity.type
_entity.pdbx_description
1 polymer ?
#
loop_
_entity_poly.entity_id
_entity_poly.type
_entity_poly.pdbx_seq_one_letter_code
_entity_poly.pdbx_strand_id
1 'polypeptide(L)' 'MKEYWIKDLSLAERGRKRIAWSETQMPVLMEIRKRFSEENPLKGVRIGACLHITTDTGV' A
#
# COMPACT_ATOMS: atom_id res chain seq x y z
N MET A 1 12.14 -11.62 11.95
CA MET A 1 10.69 -11.31 12.02
C MET A 1 10.58 -9.80 11.84
N LYS A 2 9.74 -9.27 10.94
CA LYS A 2 9.59 -7.80 10.84
C LYS A 2 8.94 -7.33 12.14
N GLU A 3 9.64 -6.52 12.92
CA GLU A 3 9.05 -5.89 14.09
C GLU A 3 8.07 -4.81 13.61
N TYR A 4 6.79 -5.03 13.86
CA TYR A 4 5.74 -4.04 13.64
C TYR A 4 4.89 -3.94 14.90
N TRP A 5 4.47 -2.73 15.24
CA TRP A 5 3.60 -2.49 16.38
C TRP A 5 2.21 -2.11 15.86
N ILE A 6 1.34 -3.12 15.79
CA ILE A 6 -0.04 -2.97 15.35
C ILE A 6 -0.98 -3.62 16.35
N LYS A 7 -2.24 -3.20 16.35
CA LYS A 7 -3.24 -3.66 17.34
C LYS A 7 -3.63 -5.13 17.19
N ASP A 8 -3.93 -5.58 15.97
CA ASP A 8 -4.47 -6.92 15.73
C ASP A 8 -4.18 -7.38 14.29
N LEU A 9 -3.49 -8.53 14.16
CA LEU A 9 -3.13 -9.14 12.89
C LEU A 9 -4.30 -9.88 12.22
N SER A 10 -5.29 -10.33 12.98
CA SER A 10 -6.43 -11.11 12.46
C SER A 10 -7.28 -10.30 11.45
N LEU A 11 -7.20 -8.97 11.51
CA LEU A 11 -7.92 -8.06 10.63
C LEU A 11 -7.33 -7.97 9.21
N ALA A 12 -6.18 -8.60 8.93
CA ALA A 12 -5.48 -8.48 7.65
C ALA A 12 -6.32 -8.89 6.43
N GLU A 13 -7.14 -9.94 6.54
CA GLU A 13 -8.00 -10.37 5.43
C GLU A 13 -9.05 -9.29 5.10
N ARG A 14 -9.71 -8.74 6.13
CA ARG A 14 -10.68 -7.66 5.96
C ARG A 14 -10.02 -6.39 5.42
N GLY A 15 -8.81 -6.07 5.89
CA GLY A 15 -8.00 -4.95 5.40
C GLY A 15 -7.72 -5.07 3.90
N ARG A 16 -7.28 -6.24 3.43
CA ARG A 16 -7.04 -6.51 2.01
C ARG A 16 -8.26 -6.27 1.13
N LYS A 17 -9.46 -6.71 1.56
CA LYS A 17 -10.71 -6.47 0.83
C LYS A 17 -11.03 -4.98 0.70
N ARG A 18 -10.72 -4.19 1.72
CA ARG A 18 -10.94 -2.73 1.70
C ARG A 18 -9.93 -2.00 0.82
N ILE A 19 -8.65 -2.38 0.88
CA ILE A 19 -7.61 -1.84 0.00
C ILE A 19 -7.97 -2.12 -1.46
N ALA A 20 -8.38 -3.35 -1.79
CA ALA A 20 -8.81 -3.71 -3.14
C ALA A 20 -10.01 -2.87 -3.63
N TRP A 21 -10.93 -2.49 -2.72
CA TRP A 21 -11.99 -1.55 -3.05
C TRP A 21 -11.45 -0.14 -3.31
N SER A 22 -10.55 0.38 -2.46
CA SER A 22 -9.89 1.68 -2.66
C SER A 22 -9.12 1.74 -3.99
N GLU A 23 -8.46 0.66 -4.41
CA GLU A 23 -7.77 0.57 -5.72
C GLU A 23 -8.70 0.91 -6.89
N THR A 24 -9.97 0.48 -6.85
CA THR A 24 -10.96 0.79 -7.90
C THR A 24 -11.34 2.27 -7.96
N GLN A 25 -11.11 3.02 -6.88
CA GLN A 25 -11.42 4.44 -6.76
C GLN A 25 -10.17 5.33 -6.98
N MET A 26 -8.99 4.74 -7.16
CA MET A 26 -7.71 5.46 -7.32
C MET A 26 -7.04 5.12 -8.66
N PRO A 27 -7.69 5.41 -9.80
CA PRO A 27 -7.21 4.97 -11.13
C PRO A 27 -5.82 5.50 -11.49
N VAL A 28 -5.47 6.71 -11.02
CA VAL A 28 -4.16 7.32 -11.27
C VAL A 28 -3.04 6.54 -10.59
N LEU A 29 -3.23 6.07 -9.35
CA LEU A 29 -2.23 5.23 -8.68
C LEU A 29 -2.05 3.89 -9.40
N MET A 30 -3.13 3.32 -9.95
CA MET A 30 -3.05 2.08 -10.71
C MET A 30 -2.29 2.27 -12.03
N GLU A 31 -2.49 3.40 -12.70
CA GLU A 31 -1.73 3.74 -13.91
C GLU A 31 -0.23 3.94 -13.62
N ILE A 32 0.10 4.68 -12.56
CA ILE A 32 1.49 4.87 -12.09
C ILE A 32 2.12 3.51 -11.77
N ARG A 33 1.41 2.65 -11.01
CA ARG A 33 1.88 1.29 -10.68
C ARG A 33 2.14 0.48 -11.94
N LYS A 34 1.23 0.49 -12.92
CA LYS A 34 1.39 -0.23 -14.19
C LYS A 34 2.63 0.25 -14.93
N ARG A 35 2.77 1.57 -15.14
CA ARG A 35 3.89 2.18 -15.87
C ARG A 35 5.25 1.83 -15.25
N PHE A 36 5.38 1.98 -13.93
CA PHE A 36 6.69 1.85 -13.27
C PHE A 36 7.01 0.44 -12.76
N SER A 37 6.11 -0.53 -12.96
CA SER A 37 6.35 -1.93 -12.58
C SER A 37 7.54 -2.57 -13.31
N GLU A 38 7.81 -2.15 -14.55
CA GLU A 38 8.95 -2.62 -15.34
C GLU A 38 10.25 -1.88 -14.95
N GLU A 39 10.18 -0.55 -14.85
CA GLU A 39 11.33 0.32 -14.60
C GLU A 39 11.88 0.21 -13.16
N ASN A 40 11.03 -0.14 -12.20
CA ASN A 40 11.39 -0.24 -10.77
C ASN A 40 12.21 0.96 -10.24
N PRO A 41 11.75 2.21 -10.45
CA PRO A 41 12.56 3.42 -10.22
C PRO A 41 12.94 3.64 -8.75
N LEU A 42 12.22 3.02 -7.82
CA LEU A 42 12.48 3.13 -6.37
C LEU A 42 13.40 2.01 -5.85
N LYS A 43 13.99 1.18 -6.73
CA LYS A 43 14.89 0.09 -6.33
C LYS A 43 16.10 0.66 -5.58
N GLY A 44 16.29 0.20 -4.34
CA GLY A 44 17.40 0.64 -3.47
C GLY A 44 17.11 1.92 -2.67
N VAL A 45 15.97 2.56 -2.87
CA VAL A 45 15.57 3.76 -2.11
C VAL A 45 14.92 3.36 -0.78
N ARG A 46 15.37 3.95 0.33
CA ARG A 46 14.73 3.82 1.64
C ARG A 46 13.76 4.98 1.86
N ILE A 47 12.47 4.67 2.01
CA ILE A 47 11.41 5.67 2.20
C ILE A 47 10.94 5.62 3.66
N GLY A 48 10.99 6.76 4.35
CA GLY A 48 10.32 6.98 5.63
C GLY A 48 8.98 7.68 5.40
N ALA A 49 7.92 7.23 6.07
CA ALA A 49 6.59 7.82 5.93
C ALA A 49 5.97 8.07 7.31
N CYS A 50 5.38 9.26 7.48
CA CYS A 50 4.55 9.62 8.62
C CYS A 50 3.25 10.19 8.05
N LEU A 51 2.26 9.33 7.91
CA LEU A 51 0.97 9.63 7.29
C LEU A 51 -0.12 8.95 8.13
N HIS A 52 -1.36 9.42 7.97
CA HIS A 52 -2.51 8.69 8.51
C HIS A 52 -2.61 7.35 7.79
N ILE A 53 -2.48 6.24 8.51
CA ILE A 53 -2.56 4.90 7.92
C ILE A 53 -4.04 4.53 7.72
N THR A 54 -4.54 4.76 6.52
CA THR A 54 -5.92 4.43 6.11
C THR A 54 -5.93 3.33 5.04
N THR A 55 -7.12 2.96 4.56
CA THR A 55 -7.28 2.03 3.43
C THR A 55 -6.65 2.57 2.15
N ASP A 56 -6.71 3.88 1.95
CA ASP A 56 -6.21 4.55 0.75
C ASP A 56 -4.68 4.66 0.77
N THR A 57 -4.08 4.76 1.96
CA THR A 57 -2.61 4.65 2.13
C THR A 57 -2.10 3.22 1.89
N GLY A 58 -2.99 2.23 2.01
CA GLY A 58 -2.65 0.82 1.74
C GLY A 58 -2.67 0.45 0.25
N VAL A 59 -3.16 1.35 -0.62
CA VAL A 59 -3.12 1.23 -2.08
C VAL A 59 -1.69 1.47 -2.58
#